data_AF-A0A3B9YSH0-F1
#
_entry.id   AF-A0A3B9YSH0-F1
#
_cell.length_a   1.000
_cell.length_b   1.000
_cell.length_c   1.000
_cell.angle_alpha   90.00
_cell.angle_beta   90.00
_cell.angle_gamma   90.00
#
_symmetry.space_group_name_H-M   'P 1'
#
loop_
_entity.id
_entity.type
_entity.pdbx_description
1 polymer ?
#
loop_
_entity_poly.entity_id
_entity_poly.type
_entity_poly.pdbx_seq_one_letter_code
_entity_poly.pdbx_strand_id
1 'polypeptide(L)'
;RVVPMLPERLSADLCSLIEGENRPVLAVHLTITSEGRVKAHRFERAMMRSAASLSYEQAQAAIDGVGGQVSEALLDTVLRPLWACYGAMAQARDARHPLDLDVPEFRTKLGPDGRISGISRRVRLDAHRLIE
;
A
#
# COMPACT_ATOMS: atom_id res chain seq x y z
N ARG A 1 0.59 17.95 12.34
CA ARG A 1 0.27 18.75 11.13
C ARG A 1 1.40 18.57 10.14
N VAL A 2 1.11 18.41 8.86
CA VAL A 2 2.11 18.28 7.79
C VAL A 2 2.19 19.60 7.04
N VAL A 3 3.38 20.06 6.68
CA VAL A 3 3.58 21.16 5.72
C VAL A 3 3.79 20.49 4.37
N PRO A 4 2.83 20.57 3.43
CA PRO A 4 2.94 19.84 2.18
C PRO A 4 3.98 20.48 1.27
N MET A 5 4.70 19.65 0.50
CA MET A 5 5.64 20.14 -0.53
C MET A 5 4.92 20.84 -1.69
N LEU A 6 3.68 20.45 -1.96
CA LEU A 6 2.85 20.99 -3.03
C LEU A 6 1.65 21.73 -2.46
N PRO A 7 1.06 22.67 -3.21
CA PRO A 7 -0.24 23.24 -2.88
C PRO A 7 -1.28 22.15 -2.63
N GLU A 8 -2.15 22.38 -1.65
CA GLU A 8 -3.20 21.42 -1.24
C GLU A 8 -4.06 20.97 -2.42
N ARG A 9 -4.39 21.89 -3.33
CA ARG A 9 -5.14 21.59 -4.56
C ARG A 9 -4.46 20.54 -5.44
N LEU A 10 -3.13 20.47 -5.45
CA LEU A 10 -2.41 19.45 -6.19
C LEU A 10 -2.30 18.16 -5.37
N SER A 11 -1.85 18.25 -4.11
CA SER A 11 -1.55 17.04 -3.32
C SER A 11 -2.77 16.29 -2.81
N ALA A 12 -3.84 17.00 -2.41
CA ALA A 12 -5.01 16.42 -1.77
C ALA A 12 -6.17 16.16 -2.73
N ASP A 13 -6.17 16.82 -3.90
CA ASP A 13 -7.27 16.74 -4.87
C ASP A 13 -6.77 16.21 -6.24
N LEU A 14 -6.15 17.07 -7.06
CA LEU A 14 -5.88 16.78 -8.47
C LEU A 14 -4.96 15.58 -8.71
N CYS A 15 -3.95 15.37 -7.85
CA CYS A 15 -3.01 14.27 -7.96
C CYS A 15 -3.32 13.10 -7.02
N SER A 16 -4.28 13.27 -6.09
CA SER A 16 -4.67 12.20 -5.17
C SER A 16 -5.49 11.14 -5.93
N LEU A 17 -5.21 9.86 -5.68
CA LEU A 17 -5.92 8.74 -6.32
C LEU A 17 -7.24 8.43 -5.57
N ILE A 18 -8.15 9.39 -5.59
CA ILE A 18 -9.44 9.30 -4.90
C ILE A 18 -10.26 8.14 -5.50
N GLU A 19 -10.87 7.37 -4.60
CA GLU A 19 -11.77 6.26 -4.96
C GLU A 19 -12.90 6.74 -5.87
N GLY A 20 -13.18 5.97 -6.92
CA GLY A 20 -14.29 6.22 -7.82
C GLY A 20 -14.12 7.40 -8.77
N GLU A 21 -12.94 8.05 -8.80
CA GLU A 21 -12.68 9.17 -9.71
C GLU A 21 -11.59 8.86 -10.74
N ASN A 22 -11.74 9.43 -11.94
CA ASN A 22 -10.73 9.30 -12.99
C ASN A 22 -9.51 10.17 -12.66
N ARG A 23 -8.32 9.59 -12.72
CA ARG A 23 -7.04 10.26 -12.45
C ARG A 23 -5.99 9.94 -13.50
N PRO A 24 -5.25 10.94 -14.02
CA PRO A 24 -4.12 10.70 -14.89
C PRO A 24 -2.96 10.12 -14.08
N VAL A 25 -2.33 9.07 -14.61
CA VAL A 25 -1.21 8.40 -13.96
C VAL A 25 -0.11 8.07 -14.96
N LEU A 26 1.11 7.96 -14.45
CA LEU A 26 2.17 7.22 -15.11
C LEU A 26 2.18 5.81 -14.51
N ALA A 27 1.62 4.85 -15.23
CA ALA A 27 1.54 3.46 -14.81
C ALA A 27 2.80 2.69 -15.22
N VAL A 28 3.17 1.70 -14.41
CA VAL A 28 4.15 0.67 -14.77
C VAL A 28 3.44 -0.68 -14.83
N HIS A 29 3.58 -1.37 -15.96
CA HIS A 29 3.15 -2.75 -16.09
C HIS A 29 4.37 -3.65 -15.86
N LEU A 30 4.27 -4.58 -14.92
CA LEU A 30 5.32 -5.54 -14.60
C LEU A 30 4.83 -6.95 -14.93
N THR A 31 5.72 -7.76 -15.51
CA THR A 31 5.52 -9.21 -15.61
C THR A 31 6.50 -9.89 -14.67
N ILE A 32 5.97 -10.57 -13.66
CA ILE A 32 6.76 -11.19 -12.58
C ILE A 32 6.61 -12.71 -12.69
N THR A 33 7.71 -13.45 -12.58
CA THR A 33 7.69 -14.92 -12.60
C THR A 33 7.26 -15.48 -11.24
N SER A 34 6.91 -16.77 -11.20
CA SER A 34 6.65 -17.52 -9.96
C SER A 34 7.81 -17.47 -8.96
N GLU A 35 9.03 -17.24 -9.42
CA GLU A 35 10.23 -17.09 -8.57
C GLU A 35 10.51 -15.61 -8.20
N GLY A 36 9.54 -14.71 -8.39
CA GLY A 36 9.67 -13.30 -7.98
C GLY A 36 10.63 -12.45 -8.83
N ARG A 37 10.98 -12.90 -10.04
CA ARG A 37 11.85 -12.15 -10.96
C ARG A 37 11.02 -11.31 -11.94
N VAL A 38 11.41 -10.07 -12.13
CA VAL A 38 10.81 -9.19 -13.16
C VAL A 38 11.32 -9.62 -14.54
N LYS A 39 10.41 -10.11 -15.39
CA LYS A 39 10.69 -10.57 -16.76
C LYS A 39 10.58 -9.44 -17.78
N ALA A 40 9.64 -8.53 -17.58
CA ALA A 40 9.39 -7.41 -18.47
C ALA A 40 8.77 -6.24 -17.70
N HIS A 41 9.00 -5.03 -18.20
CA HIS A 41 8.35 -3.83 -17.72
C HIS A 41 8.03 -2.89 -18.89
N ARG A 42 6.96 -2.10 -18.76
CA ARG A 42 6.68 -0.96 -19.65
C ARG A 42 6.02 0.16 -18.87
N PHE A 43 6.35 1.39 -19.25
CA PHE A 43 5.71 2.59 -18.72
C PHE A 43 4.63 3.08 -19.68
N GLU A 44 3.53 3.59 -19.12
CA GLU A 44 2.41 4.09 -19.89
C GLU A 44 1.79 5.31 -19.19
N ARG A 45 1.47 6.36 -19.96
CA ARG A 45 0.59 7.42 -19.48
C ARG A 45 -0.85 6.96 -19.65
N ALA A 46 -1.60 6.86 -18.57
CA ALA A 46 -2.93 6.28 -18.55
C ALA A 46 -3.92 7.13 -17.74
N MET A 47 -5.21 6.82 -17.87
CA MET A 47 -6.25 7.24 -16.95
C MET A 47 -6.67 6.04 -16.12
N MET A 48 -6.69 6.17 -14.80
CA MET A 48 -7.18 5.13 -13.90
C MET A 48 -8.37 5.61 -13.08
N ARG A 49 -9.17 4.67 -12.57
CA ARG A 49 -10.22 4.92 -11.58
C ARG A 49 -10.02 3.96 -10.42
N SER A 50 -9.64 4.47 -9.25
CA SER A 50 -9.41 3.60 -8.08
C SER A 50 -10.73 2.94 -7.67
N ALA A 51 -10.72 1.62 -7.51
CA ALA A 51 -11.92 0.86 -7.16
C ALA A 51 -12.24 0.90 -5.66
N ALA A 52 -11.23 1.14 -4.81
CA ALA A 52 -11.37 1.19 -3.36
C ALA A 52 -10.19 1.94 -2.72
N SER A 53 -10.46 2.67 -1.64
CA SER A 53 -9.48 3.26 -0.74
C SER A 53 -9.40 2.45 0.55
N LEU A 54 -8.47 1.50 0.61
CA LEU A 54 -8.30 0.60 1.76
C LEU A 54 -7.21 1.08 2.71
N SER A 55 -7.47 1.00 4.02
CA SER A 55 -6.41 1.07 5.04
C SER A 55 -5.61 -0.25 5.08
N TYR A 56 -4.38 -0.19 5.62
CA TYR A 56 -3.56 -1.40 5.81
C TYR A 56 -4.26 -2.45 6.68
N GLU A 57 -4.95 -2.00 7.72
CA GLU A 57 -5.73 -2.86 8.61
C GLU A 57 -6.89 -3.53 7.88
N GLN A 58 -7.60 -2.80 7.02
CA GLN A 58 -8.70 -3.36 6.22
C GLN A 58 -8.20 -4.39 5.22
N ALA A 59 -7.11 -4.10 4.51
CA ALA A 59 -6.54 -5.03 3.54
C ALA A 59 -5.98 -6.30 4.21
N GLN A 60 -5.30 -6.15 5.36
CA GLN A 60 -4.81 -7.27 6.15
C GLN A 60 -5.99 -8.14 6.65
N ALA A 61 -7.00 -7.51 7.26
CA ALA A 61 -8.15 -8.22 7.81
C ALA A 61 -8.93 -8.98 6.73
N ALA A 62 -9.03 -8.42 5.51
CA ALA A 62 -9.65 -9.10 4.37
C ALA A 62 -8.89 -10.36 3.94
N ILE A 63 -7.55 -10.32 3.94
CA ILE A 63 -6.71 -11.48 3.59
C ILE A 63 -6.70 -12.54 4.71
N ASP A 64 -6.75 -12.10 5.97
CA ASP A 64 -6.83 -12.99 7.14
C ASP A 64 -8.22 -13.66 7.27
N GLY A 65 -9.20 -13.26 6.45
CA GLY A 65 -10.58 -13.75 6.51
C GLY A 65 -11.40 -13.16 7.67
N VAL A 66 -10.90 -12.08 8.29
CA VAL A 66 -11.49 -11.44 9.46
C VAL A 66 -12.14 -10.12 9.03
N GLY A 67 -13.36 -10.16 8.50
CA GLY A 67 -14.17 -8.96 8.25
C GLY A 67 -14.80 -8.89 6.86
N GLY A 68 -15.96 -8.23 6.77
CA GLY A 68 -16.77 -8.11 5.55
C GLY A 68 -16.72 -6.71 4.91
N GLN A 69 -15.66 -5.94 5.13
CA GLN A 69 -15.54 -4.57 4.63
C GLN A 69 -15.02 -4.50 3.19
N VAL A 70 -14.41 -5.57 2.69
CA VAL A 70 -13.93 -5.68 1.31
C VAL A 70 -14.81 -6.65 0.55
N SER A 71 -15.25 -6.26 -0.65
CA SER A 71 -16.05 -7.13 -1.50
C SER A 71 -15.26 -8.37 -1.93
N GLU A 72 -15.95 -9.50 -2.04
CA GLU A 72 -15.34 -10.76 -2.49
C GLU A 72 -14.69 -10.60 -3.87
N ALA A 73 -15.32 -9.82 -4.76
CA ALA A 73 -14.76 -9.50 -6.07
C ALA A 73 -13.39 -8.80 -5.96
N LEU A 74 -13.23 -7.81 -5.07
CA LEU A 74 -11.96 -7.11 -4.89
C LEU A 74 -10.92 -8.00 -4.21
N LEU A 75 -11.35 -8.82 -3.25
CA LEU A 75 -10.50 -9.79 -2.58
C LEU A 75 -9.91 -10.81 -3.57
N ASP A 76 -10.74 -11.36 -4.47
CA ASP A 76 -10.32 -12.36 -5.45
C ASP A 76 -9.50 -11.80 -6.60
N THR A 77 -9.91 -10.66 -7.15
CA THR A 77 -9.32 -10.15 -8.39
C THR A 77 -8.11 -9.24 -8.15
N VAL A 78 -7.97 -8.68 -6.94
CA VAL A 78 -6.92 -7.72 -6.62
C VAL A 78 -6.07 -8.19 -5.44
N LEU A 79 -6.66 -8.38 -4.25
CA LEU A 79 -5.85 -8.64 -3.05
C LEU A 79 -5.14 -9.99 -3.08
N ARG A 80 -5.85 -11.11 -3.32
CA ARG A 80 -5.22 -12.44 -3.37
C ARG A 80 -4.08 -12.53 -4.41
N PRO A 81 -4.25 -12.05 -5.65
CA PRO A 81 -3.16 -12.01 -6.64
C PRO A 81 -1.98 -11.13 -6.21
N LEU A 82 -2.24 -9.97 -5.60
CA LEU A 82 -1.18 -9.08 -5.09
C LEU A 82 -0.37 -9.77 -3.97
N TRP A 83 -1.03 -10.43 -3.03
CA TRP A 83 -0.34 -11.19 -1.97
C TRP A 83 0.47 -12.36 -2.51
N ALA A 84 -0.04 -13.09 -3.51
CA ALA A 84 0.71 -14.15 -4.16
C ALA A 84 1.97 -13.61 -4.85
N CYS A 85 1.84 -12.47 -5.55
CA CYS A 85 2.96 -11.80 -6.19
C CYS A 85 4.00 -11.33 -5.17
N TYR A 86 3.55 -10.72 -4.07
CA TYR A 86 4.41 -10.33 -2.95
C TYR A 86 5.16 -11.52 -2.35
N GLY A 87 4.49 -12.64 -2.11
CA GLY A 87 5.14 -13.85 -1.60
C GLY A 87 6.30 -14.31 -2.47
N ALA A 88 6.12 -14.32 -3.81
CA ALA A 88 7.17 -14.65 -4.75
C ALA A 88 8.33 -13.62 -4.71
N MET A 89 8.00 -12.32 -4.71
CA MET A 89 9.01 -11.25 -4.66
C MET A 89 9.79 -11.21 -3.34
N ALA A 90 9.13 -11.49 -2.22
CA ALA A 90 9.75 -11.59 -0.91
C ALA A 90 10.77 -12.74 -0.85
N GLN A 91 10.40 -13.92 -1.35
CA GLN A 91 11.35 -15.04 -1.46
C GLN A 91 12.57 -14.69 -2.33
N ALA A 92 12.33 -14.06 -3.49
CA ALA A 92 13.40 -13.61 -4.37
C ALA A 92 14.29 -12.54 -3.72
N ARG A 93 13.69 -11.67 -2.91
CA ARG A 93 14.39 -10.65 -2.13
C ARG A 93 15.25 -11.28 -1.06
N ASP A 94 14.71 -12.20 -0.27
CA ASP A 94 15.43 -12.87 0.81
C ASP A 94 16.62 -13.67 0.28
N ALA A 95 16.48 -14.31 -0.89
CA ALA A 95 17.59 -14.99 -1.57
C ALA A 95 18.75 -14.07 -1.97
N ARG A 96 18.52 -12.74 -2.07
CA ARG A 96 19.57 -11.73 -2.32
C ARG A 96 20.25 -11.25 -1.04
N HIS A 97 19.80 -11.69 0.14
CA HIS A 97 20.28 -11.28 1.46
C HIS A 97 20.45 -9.75 1.60
N PRO A 98 19.38 -8.96 1.38
CA PRO A 98 19.47 -7.52 1.57
C PRO A 98 19.70 -7.20 3.04
N LEU A 99 20.24 -6.00 3.29
CA LEU A 99 20.22 -5.43 4.62
C LEU A 99 18.78 -5.01 4.94
N ASP A 100 18.07 -5.81 5.75
CA ASP A 100 16.74 -5.48 6.28
C ASP A 100 16.87 -5.10 7.77
N LEU A 101 16.68 -3.81 8.06
CA LEU A 101 16.74 -3.28 9.41
C LEU A 101 15.31 -3.10 9.93
N ASP A 102 14.88 -3.99 10.83
CA ASP A 102 13.57 -3.88 11.48
C ASP A 102 13.63 -2.87 12.65
N VAL A 103 13.70 -1.58 12.28
CA VAL A 103 13.76 -0.48 13.24
C VAL A 103 12.34 -0.19 13.77
N PRO A 104 12.12 -0.17 15.09
CA PRO A 104 10.80 0.12 15.64
C PRO A 104 10.36 1.56 15.34
N GLU A 105 9.23 1.71 14.64
CA GLU A 105 8.57 3.01 14.45
C GLU A 105 7.57 3.29 15.59
N PHE A 106 7.58 4.51 16.13
CA PHE A 106 6.66 4.95 17.18
C PHE A 106 5.71 6.02 16.66
N ARG A 107 4.42 5.90 17.01
CA ARG A 107 3.38 6.88 16.70
C ARG A 107 3.01 7.65 17.96
N THR A 108 3.02 8.97 17.87
CA THR A 108 2.52 9.87 18.92
C THR A 108 1.02 10.11 18.73
N LYS A 109 0.26 10.05 19.82
CA LYS A 109 -1.14 10.47 19.87
C LYS A 109 -1.20 11.85 20.51
N LEU A 110 -1.88 12.78 19.85
CA LEU A 110 -2.12 14.12 20.37
C LEU A 110 -3.51 14.17 21.00
N GLY A 111 -3.60 14.74 22.20
CA GLY A 111 -4.85 15.06 22.86
C GLY A 111 -5.50 16.33 22.28
N PRO A 112 -6.74 16.65 22.70
CA PRO A 112 -7.49 17.82 22.20
C PRO A 112 -6.79 19.16 22.45
N ASP A 113 -5.95 19.24 23.48
CA ASP A 113 -5.13 20.41 23.85
C ASP A 113 -3.81 20.51 23.06
N GLY A 114 -3.59 19.58 22.11
CA GLY A 114 -2.37 19.50 21.31
C GLY A 114 -1.18 18.88 22.05
N ARG A 115 -1.34 18.42 23.31
CA ARG A 115 -0.29 17.73 24.06
C ARG A 115 -0.26 16.24 23.73
N ILE A 116 0.89 15.60 23.97
CA ILE A 116 1.04 14.16 23.77
C ILE A 116 0.18 13.42 24.81
N SER A 117 -0.81 12.68 24.36
CA SER A 117 -1.64 11.80 25.19
C SER A 117 -1.08 10.38 25.29
N GLY A 118 -0.17 10.00 24.39
CA GLY A 118 0.54 8.73 24.46
C GLY A 118 1.48 8.48 23.29
N ILE A 119 2.34 7.48 23.47
CA ILE A 119 3.27 6.97 22.46
C ILE A 119 3.00 5.47 22.34
N SER A 120 2.81 4.99 21.12
CA SER A 120 2.58 3.56 20.86
C SER A 120 3.50 3.09 19.74
N ARG A 121 4.03 1.88 19.86
CA ARG A 121 4.77 1.23 18.76
C ARG A 121 3.81 0.94 17.61
N ARG A 122 4.23 1.25 16.38
CA ARG A 122 3.47 0.90 15.18
C ARG A 122 3.71 -0.57 14.86
N VAL A 123 2.62 -1.31 14.64
CA VAL A 123 2.69 -2.69 14.19
C VAL A 123 2.89 -2.69 12.68
N ARG A 124 3.92 -3.39 12.20
CA ARG A 124 4.18 -3.58 10.77
C ARG A 124 3.45 -4.83 10.30
N LEU A 125 2.36 -4.63 9.56
CA LEU A 125 1.54 -5.70 8.98
C LEU A 125 2.13 -6.16 7.64
N ASP A 126 1.76 -7.34 7.15
CA ASP A 126 2.15 -7.78 5.81
C ASP A 126 1.54 -6.89 4.73
N ALA A 127 0.37 -6.29 4.97
CA ALA A 127 -0.17 -5.25 4.10
C ALA A 127 0.76 -4.04 3.93
N HIS A 128 1.61 -3.71 4.92
CA HIS A 128 2.63 -2.68 4.76
C HIS A 128 3.76 -3.18 3.84
N ARG A 129 4.25 -4.39 4.09
CA ARG A 129 5.33 -5.03 3.32
C ARG A 129 4.95 -5.29 1.86
N LEU A 130 3.67 -5.47 1.57
CA LEU A 130 3.15 -5.63 0.21
C LEU A 130 3.39 -4.39 -0.65
N ILE A 131 3.32 -3.19 -0.06
CA ILE A 131 3.46 -1.92 -0.78
C ILE A 131 4.92 -1.46 -0.87
N GLU A 132 5.79 -1.96 0.02
CA GLU A 132 7.23 -1.70 0.07
C GLU A 132 8.03 -2.47 -0.99
#